data_AF-A0A225DF64-F1
#
_entry.id   AF-A0A225DF64-F1
#
_cell.length_a   1.000
_cell.length_b   1.000
_cell.length_c   1.000
_cell.angle_alpha   90.00
_cell.angle_beta   90.00
_cell.angle_gamma   90.00
#
_symmetry.space_group_name_H-M   'P 1'
#
loop_
_entity.id
_entity.type
_entity.pdbx_description
1 polymer ?
#
loop_
_entity_poly.entity_id
_entity_poly.type
_entity_poly.pdbx_seq_one_letter_code
_entity_poly.pdbx_strand_id
1 'polypeptide(L)'
;MLGGYLVTNAWGRPLEFRLTTAVQPNKVQQILYGPTLAEYVHADLIGKTLVEKTATQPTLIVTDNPAVLDLRSRVNIPVVSLVAPPGPEEAIALKHPRASVSLYFSSAFPDDRAAIEARLDKIDPAVDLAEPFSRIKDAIAEARKMGVTSRAA
;
A
#
# COMPACT_ATOMS: atom_id res chain seq x y z
N MET A 1 -0.02 14.00 5.72
CA MET A 1 -0.51 12.71 5.17
C MET A 1 -0.27 11.62 6.20
N LEU A 2 -1.15 10.63 6.30
CA LEU A 2 -1.03 9.50 7.24
C LEU A 2 -1.00 8.22 6.42
N GLY A 3 -0.04 7.34 6.68
CA GLY A 3 -0.01 5.99 6.11
C GLY A 3 -0.59 4.98 7.08
N GLY A 4 -1.45 4.09 6.58
CA GLY A 4 -1.94 2.94 7.31
C GLY A 4 -1.52 1.64 6.64
N TYR A 5 -1.22 0.62 7.45
CA TYR A 5 -0.68 -0.64 6.98
C TYR A 5 -1.23 -1.79 7.82
N LEU A 6 -1.73 -2.83 7.15
CA LEU A 6 -2.25 -4.03 7.77
C LEU A 6 -1.66 -5.24 7.07
N VAL A 7 -0.88 -6.04 7.79
CA VAL A 7 -0.45 -7.36 7.32
C VAL A 7 -1.56 -8.35 7.60
N THR A 8 -1.92 -9.15 6.60
CA THR A 8 -2.85 -10.26 6.75
C THR A 8 -2.19 -11.57 6.34
N ASN A 9 -2.72 -12.68 6.82
CA ASN A 9 -2.45 -13.99 6.21
C ASN A 9 -3.36 -14.24 5.00
N ALA A 10 -3.18 -15.38 4.34
CA ALA A 10 -3.94 -15.78 3.17
C ALA A 10 -5.46 -15.91 3.41
N TRP A 11 -5.90 -16.13 4.66
CA TRP A 11 -7.30 -16.19 5.06
C TRP A 11 -7.88 -14.83 5.50
N GLY A 12 -7.16 -13.73 5.27
CA GLY A 12 -7.61 -12.38 5.62
C GLY A 12 -7.57 -12.06 7.12
N ARG A 13 -6.92 -12.89 7.94
CA ARG A 13 -6.74 -12.58 9.37
C ARG A 13 -5.65 -11.54 9.54
N PRO A 14 -5.88 -10.46 10.31
CA PRO A 14 -4.87 -9.47 10.60
C PRO A 14 -3.76 -10.09 11.47
N LEU A 15 -2.51 -9.85 11.08
CA LEU A 15 -1.31 -10.28 11.80
C LEU A 15 -0.63 -9.09 12.48
N GLU A 16 -0.62 -7.94 11.82
CA GLU A 16 0.08 -6.75 12.29
C GLU A 16 -0.59 -5.49 11.73
N PHE A 17 -0.81 -4.48 12.58
CA PHE A 17 -1.38 -3.20 12.19
C PHE A 17 -0.43 -2.06 12.58
N ARG A 18 -0.19 -1.12 11.65
CA ARG A 18 0.70 0.03 11.85
C ARG A 18 0.12 1.29 11.25
N LEU A 19 0.46 2.41 11.89
CA LEU A 19 0.25 3.75 11.37
C LEU A 19 1.59 4.50 11.37
N THR A 20 1.82 5.32 10.34
CA THR A 20 2.92 6.29 10.40
C THR A 20 2.55 7.43 11.34
N THR A 21 3.55 8.22 11.76
CA THR A 21 3.26 9.60 12.16
C THR A 21 2.79 10.41 10.95
N ALA A 22 2.17 11.56 11.18
CA ALA A 22 1.75 12.43 10.09
C ALA A 22 2.99 12.97 9.34
N VAL A 23 3.09 12.66 8.06
CA VAL A 23 4.15 13.17 7.17
C VAL A 23 3.66 14.46 6.52
N GLN A 24 4.38 15.56 6.73
CA GLN A 24 4.11 16.85 6.11
C GLN A 24 5.39 17.36 5.45
N PRO A 25 5.50 17.33 4.10
CA PRO A 25 6.68 17.84 3.43
C PRO A 25 6.87 19.33 3.69
N ASN A 26 8.06 19.71 4.14
CA ASN A 26 8.38 21.12 4.37
C ASN A 26 8.61 21.87 3.04
N LYS A 27 8.70 23.20 3.10
CA LYS A 27 8.84 24.03 1.87
C LYS A 27 10.10 23.69 1.08
N VAL A 28 11.19 23.32 1.76
CA VAL A 28 12.44 22.90 1.11
C VAL A 28 12.21 21.62 0.32
N GLN A 29 11.60 20.59 0.92
CA GLN A 29 11.26 19.34 0.22
C GLN A 29 10.33 19.60 -0.96
N GLN A 30 9.32 20.46 -0.82
CA GLN A 30 8.43 20.82 -1.93
C GLN A 30 9.19 21.44 -3.10
N ILE A 31 10.16 22.32 -2.83
CA ILE A 31 10.98 22.95 -3.87
C ILE A 31 11.92 21.92 -4.51
N LEU A 32 12.60 21.10 -3.71
CA LEU A 32 13.62 20.18 -4.20
C LEU A 32 13.04 19.01 -5.00
N TYR A 33 11.93 18.43 -4.55
CA TYR A 33 11.31 17.29 -5.22
C TYR A 33 10.35 17.72 -6.34
N GLY A 34 9.74 18.90 -6.24
CA GLY A 34 8.87 19.44 -7.28
C GLY A 34 7.82 18.40 -7.74
N PRO A 35 7.80 18.01 -9.04
CA PRO A 35 6.86 17.01 -9.56
C PRO A 35 6.96 15.62 -8.92
N THR A 36 8.13 15.22 -8.42
CA THR A 36 8.35 13.88 -7.81
C THR A 36 8.04 13.86 -6.32
N LEU A 37 7.52 14.95 -5.76
CA LEU A 37 7.19 15.03 -4.33
C LEU A 37 6.17 13.96 -3.92
N ALA A 38 5.17 13.70 -4.75
CA ALA A 38 4.16 12.69 -4.45
C ALA A 38 4.80 11.30 -4.33
N GLU A 39 5.61 10.90 -5.32
CA GLU A 39 6.37 9.65 -5.30
C GLU A 39 7.24 9.55 -4.04
N TYR A 40 8.05 10.56 -3.75
CA TYR A 40 8.93 10.58 -2.57
C TYR A 40 8.16 10.39 -1.26
N VAL A 41 7.02 11.06 -1.11
CA VAL A 41 6.22 10.95 0.12
C VAL A 41 5.60 9.57 0.26
N HIS A 42 5.02 9.03 -0.81
CA HIS A 42 4.28 7.77 -0.76
C HIS A 42 5.21 6.55 -0.74
N ALA A 43 6.23 6.53 -1.60
CA ALA A 43 7.16 5.41 -1.71
C ALA A 43 8.24 5.46 -0.61
N ASP A 44 8.98 6.57 -0.49
CA ASP A 44 10.17 6.62 0.36
C ASP A 44 9.83 6.91 1.83
N LEU A 45 8.99 7.90 2.10
CA LEU A 45 8.70 8.28 3.50
C LEU A 45 7.65 7.40 4.17
N ILE A 46 6.57 7.08 3.47
CA ILE A 46 5.45 6.31 4.04
C ILE A 46 5.63 4.81 3.79
N GLY A 47 5.60 4.39 2.52
CA GLY A 47 5.55 2.98 2.12
C GLY A 47 6.75 2.19 2.62
N LYS A 48 7.97 2.65 2.27
CA LYS A 48 9.21 1.99 2.67
C LYS A 48 9.35 1.90 4.19
N THR A 49 9.08 2.99 4.91
CA THR A 49 9.09 3.00 6.38
C THR A 49 8.14 1.97 6.98
N LEU A 50 6.92 1.84 6.44
CA LEU A 50 5.95 0.87 6.93
C LEU A 50 6.44 -0.57 6.70
N VAL A 51 6.93 -0.86 5.49
CA VAL A 51 7.45 -2.18 5.13
C VAL A 51 8.68 -2.55 5.97
N GLU A 52 9.67 -1.67 6.08
CA GLU A 52 10.91 -1.94 6.81
C GLU A 52 10.70 -2.13 8.32
N LYS A 53 9.70 -1.45 8.89
CA LYS A 53 9.39 -1.57 10.33
C LYS A 53 8.50 -2.76 10.66
N THR A 54 8.00 -3.48 9.66
CA THR A 54 7.08 -4.59 9.86
C THR A 54 7.83 -5.82 10.36
N ALA A 55 7.29 -6.48 11.39
CA ALA A 55 7.89 -7.72 11.92
C ALA A 55 7.57 -8.92 11.01
N THR A 56 6.34 -8.97 10.49
CA THR A 56 5.90 -10.01 9.55
C THR A 56 6.06 -9.55 8.09
N GLN A 57 7.20 -9.88 7.48
CA GLN A 57 7.49 -9.50 6.08
C GLN A 57 6.38 -9.97 5.12
N PRO A 58 5.71 -9.05 4.37
CA PRO A 58 4.69 -9.44 3.41
C PRO A 58 5.34 -10.06 2.17
N THR A 59 4.58 -10.86 1.42
CA THR A 59 5.03 -11.40 0.13
C THR A 59 4.42 -10.71 -1.09
N LEU A 60 3.44 -9.84 -0.85
CA LEU A 60 2.74 -9.02 -1.83
C LEU A 60 2.25 -7.77 -1.09
N ILE A 61 2.45 -6.61 -1.68
CA ILE A 61 1.91 -5.35 -1.17
C ILE A 61 0.73 -4.95 -2.06
N VAL A 62 -0.39 -4.64 -1.43
CA VAL A 62 -1.58 -4.12 -2.09
C VAL A 62 -1.83 -2.70 -1.59
N THR A 63 -2.17 -1.77 -2.49
CA THR A 63 -2.46 -0.37 -2.14
C THR A 63 -3.76 0.12 -2.79
N ASP A 64 -4.52 0.96 -2.10
CA ASP A 64 -5.66 1.71 -2.67
C ASP A 64 -5.25 3.08 -3.23
N ASN A 65 -3.94 3.39 -3.26
CA ASN A 65 -3.39 4.63 -3.80
C ASN A 65 -2.30 4.34 -4.86
N PRO A 66 -2.54 4.67 -6.14
CA PRO A 66 -1.57 4.46 -7.21
C PRO A 66 -0.21 5.11 -7.01
N ALA A 67 -0.11 6.21 -6.26
CA ALA A 67 1.17 6.88 -5.99
C ALA A 67 2.13 6.00 -5.16
N VAL A 68 1.66 4.89 -4.60
CA VAL A 68 2.47 3.91 -3.87
C VAL A 68 3.07 2.85 -4.81
N LEU A 69 2.69 2.77 -6.10
CA LEU A 69 3.27 1.78 -7.03
C LEU A 69 4.79 1.88 -7.13
N ASP A 70 5.33 3.08 -7.04
CA ASP A 70 6.78 3.33 -7.08
C ASP A 70 7.53 2.74 -5.89
N LEU A 71 6.84 2.36 -4.81
CA LEU A 71 7.42 1.60 -3.69
C LEU A 71 8.16 0.35 -4.18
N ARG A 72 7.71 -0.26 -5.29
CA ARG A 72 8.35 -1.47 -5.84
C ARG A 72 9.83 -1.29 -6.18
N SER A 73 10.29 -0.08 -6.51
CA SER A 73 11.71 0.18 -6.75
C SER A 73 12.52 0.39 -5.46
N ARG A 74 11.85 0.50 -4.31
CA ARG A 74 12.46 0.68 -2.98
C ARG A 74 12.46 -0.62 -2.17
N VAL A 75 11.66 -1.62 -2.56
CA VAL A 75 11.53 -2.91 -1.87
C VAL A 75 11.50 -4.08 -2.85
N ASN A 76 11.99 -5.24 -2.45
CA ASN A 76 12.01 -6.46 -3.27
C ASN A 76 10.70 -7.27 -3.22
N ILE A 77 9.58 -6.59 -3.03
CA ILE A 77 8.26 -7.20 -2.83
C ILE A 77 7.33 -6.63 -3.90
N PRO A 78 6.63 -7.45 -4.70
CA PRO A 78 5.69 -6.97 -5.71
C PRO A 78 4.64 -6.04 -5.11
N VAL A 79 4.35 -4.95 -5.80
CA VAL A 79 3.36 -3.93 -5.38
C VAL A 79 2.27 -3.84 -6.43
N VAL A 80 1.02 -3.97 -6.00
CA VAL A 80 -0.16 -3.82 -6.86
C VAL A 80 -1.11 -2.77 -6.28
N SER A 81 -1.72 -1.97 -7.14
CA SER A 81 -2.78 -1.05 -6.75
C SER A 81 -4.15 -1.58 -7.16
N LEU A 82 -5.15 -1.31 -6.33
CA LEU A 82 -6.57 -1.57 -6.58
C LEU A 82 -7.24 -0.24 -6.93
N VAL A 83 -7.42 0.04 -8.21
CA VAL A 83 -8.15 1.24 -8.65
C VAL A 83 -9.13 0.93 -9.77
N ALA A 84 -10.22 1.70 -9.82
CA ALA A 84 -11.12 1.66 -10.95
C ALA A 84 -10.41 2.22 -12.20
N PRO A 85 -10.72 1.71 -13.40
CA PRO A 85 -10.19 2.27 -14.64
C PRO A 85 -10.61 3.75 -14.85
N PRO A 86 -9.79 4.57 -15.54
CA PRO A 86 -8.49 4.23 -16.13
C PRO A 86 -7.40 4.05 -15.08
N GLY A 87 -6.45 3.15 -15.36
CA GLY A 87 -5.29 2.94 -14.50
C GLY A 87 -4.23 4.04 -14.67
N PRO A 88 -3.17 4.00 -13.86
CA PRO A 88 -2.01 4.87 -14.02
C PRO A 88 -1.33 4.67 -15.38
N GLU A 89 -0.77 5.73 -15.94
CA GLU A 89 -0.17 5.73 -17.29
C GLU A 89 0.98 4.71 -17.42
N GLU A 90 1.84 4.60 -16.41
CA GLU A 90 3.00 3.70 -16.38
C GLU A 90 2.73 2.40 -15.60
N ALA A 91 1.55 1.80 -15.83
CA ALA A 91 1.16 0.57 -15.15
C ALA A 91 0.55 -0.49 -16.09
N ILE A 92 0.83 -1.75 -15.76
CA ILE A 92 0.28 -2.92 -16.43
C ILE A 92 -0.98 -3.36 -15.68
N ALA A 93 -2.09 -3.51 -16.42
CA ALA A 93 -3.33 -4.02 -15.86
C ALA A 93 -3.28 -5.55 -15.66
N LEU A 94 -3.85 -6.01 -14.55
CA LEU A 94 -4.06 -7.41 -14.21
C LEU A 94 -5.49 -7.59 -13.71
N LYS A 95 -6.20 -8.58 -14.24
CA LYS A 95 -7.49 -9.01 -13.70
C LYS A 95 -7.28 -10.26 -12.88
N HIS A 96 -7.90 -10.32 -11.71
CA HIS A 96 -7.80 -11.49 -10.84
C HIS A 96 -9.12 -11.69 -10.06
N PRO A 97 -9.61 -12.93 -9.85
CA PRO A 97 -10.86 -13.19 -9.12
C PRO A 97 -10.88 -12.71 -7.65
N ARG A 98 -9.74 -12.30 -7.09
CA ARG A 98 -9.63 -11.76 -5.71
C ARG A 98 -9.76 -10.25 -5.61
N ALA A 99 -9.90 -9.59 -6.74
CA ALA A 99 -10.10 -8.16 -6.81
C ALA A 99 -11.42 -7.88 -7.52
N SER A 100 -12.30 -7.12 -6.86
CA SER A 100 -13.54 -6.61 -7.45
C SER A 100 -13.29 -5.52 -8.52
N VAL A 101 -12.07 -5.00 -8.59
CA VAL A 101 -11.60 -4.00 -9.56
C VAL A 101 -10.31 -4.48 -10.24
N SER A 102 -9.90 -3.80 -11.32
CA SER A 102 -8.61 -4.06 -11.96
C SER A 102 -7.45 -3.81 -10.99
N LEU A 103 -6.48 -4.72 -11.01
CA LEU A 103 -5.18 -4.51 -10.38
C LEU A 103 -4.25 -3.82 -11.36
N TYR A 104 -3.36 -2.99 -10.86
CA TYR A 104 -2.29 -2.37 -11.64
C TYR A 104 -0.94 -2.55 -10.94
N PHE A 105 0.11 -2.80 -11.69
CA PHE A 105 1.49 -2.84 -11.18
C PHE A 105 2.44 -2.11 -12.13
N SER A 106 3.58 -1.65 -11.64
CA SER A 106 4.50 -0.80 -12.42
C SER A 106 4.98 -1.49 -13.70
N SER A 107 4.92 -0.77 -14.83
CA SER A 107 5.43 -1.26 -16.12
C SER A 107 6.95 -1.42 -16.15
N ALA A 108 7.68 -0.82 -15.20
CA ALA A 108 9.11 -1.00 -15.03
C ALA A 108 9.49 -2.40 -14.49
N PHE A 109 8.52 -3.16 -13.96
CA PHE A 109 8.72 -4.50 -13.40
C PHE A 109 7.74 -5.52 -14.01
N PRO A 110 7.77 -5.75 -15.34
CA PRO A 110 6.82 -6.64 -16.01
C PRO A 110 6.89 -8.09 -15.51
N ASP A 111 8.08 -8.52 -15.09
CA ASP A 111 8.35 -9.88 -14.58
C ASP A 111 7.65 -10.17 -13.24
N ASP A 112 7.19 -9.14 -12.51
CA ASP A 112 6.44 -9.33 -11.26
C ASP A 112 5.10 -10.05 -11.50
N ARG A 113 4.57 -10.03 -12.74
CA ARG A 113 3.25 -10.59 -13.08
C ARG A 113 3.04 -12.01 -12.53
N ALA A 114 3.97 -12.91 -12.84
CA ALA A 114 3.87 -14.32 -12.43
C ALA A 114 3.95 -14.46 -10.90
N ALA A 115 4.78 -13.65 -10.23
CA ALA A 115 4.87 -13.65 -8.78
C ALA A 115 3.58 -13.13 -8.13
N ILE A 116 2.99 -12.06 -8.68
CA ILE A 116 1.72 -11.49 -8.23
C ILE A 116 0.61 -12.54 -8.33
N GLU A 117 0.40 -13.12 -9.52
CA GLU A 117 -0.63 -14.15 -9.75
C GLU A 117 -0.45 -15.33 -8.79
N ALA A 118 0.77 -15.87 -8.66
CA ALA A 118 1.05 -16.98 -7.75
C ALA A 118 0.84 -16.66 -6.26
N ARG A 119 0.89 -15.38 -5.85
CA ARG A 119 0.55 -14.97 -4.47
C ARG A 119 -0.95 -14.79 -4.31
N LEU A 120 -1.62 -14.23 -5.30
CA LEU A 120 -3.08 -14.04 -5.29
C LEU A 120 -3.84 -15.36 -5.32
N ASP A 121 -3.35 -16.36 -6.05
CA ASP A 121 -3.94 -17.71 -6.10
C ASP A 121 -3.95 -18.42 -4.74
N LYS A 122 -3.04 -18.04 -3.85
CA LYS A 122 -2.95 -18.61 -2.49
C LYS A 122 -3.88 -17.96 -1.49
N ILE A 123 -4.45 -16.80 -1.81
CA ILE A 123 -5.42 -16.11 -0.95
C ILE A 123 -6.70 -16.95 -0.92
N ASP A 124 -7.45 -16.91 0.17
CA ASP A 124 -8.73 -17.61 0.29
C ASP A 124 -9.81 -16.98 -0.62
N PRO A 125 -10.70 -17.77 -1.28
CA PRO A 125 -11.74 -17.22 -2.16
C PRO A 125 -12.71 -16.27 -1.49
N ALA A 126 -12.89 -16.37 -0.17
CA ALA A 126 -13.75 -15.48 0.59
C ALA A 126 -13.13 -14.10 0.86
N VAL A 127 -11.85 -13.89 0.55
CA VAL A 127 -11.15 -12.61 0.78
C VAL A 127 -11.25 -11.72 -0.46
N ASP A 128 -11.93 -10.58 -0.30
CA ASP A 128 -11.81 -9.44 -1.21
C ASP A 128 -10.62 -8.56 -0.79
N LEU A 129 -9.68 -8.33 -1.71
CA LEU A 129 -8.49 -7.51 -1.44
C LEU A 129 -8.81 -6.05 -1.08
N ALA A 130 -10.00 -5.54 -1.40
CA ALA A 130 -10.41 -4.18 -1.05
C ALA A 130 -10.86 -4.05 0.43
N GLU A 131 -11.38 -5.12 1.03
CA GLU A 131 -11.96 -5.11 2.38
C GLU A 131 -10.96 -4.72 3.50
N PRO A 132 -9.69 -5.16 3.48
CA PRO A 132 -8.70 -4.75 4.47
C PRO A 132 -8.51 -3.23 4.58
N PHE A 133 -8.69 -2.47 3.50
CA PHE A 133 -8.59 -1.01 3.53
C PHE A 133 -9.72 -0.36 4.33
N SER A 134 -10.92 -0.95 4.32
CA SER A 134 -12.03 -0.51 5.17
C SER A 134 -11.69 -0.70 6.65
N ARG A 135 -11.12 -1.86 7.02
CA ARG A 135 -10.65 -2.12 8.40
C ARG A 135 -9.61 -1.10 8.86
N ILE A 136 -8.65 -0.75 8.00
CA ILE A 136 -7.64 0.28 8.30
C ILE A 136 -8.32 1.63 8.57
N LYS A 137 -9.26 2.04 7.70
CA LYS A 137 -10.00 3.31 7.83
C LYS A 137 -10.80 3.35 9.14
N ASP A 138 -11.49 2.27 9.48
CA ASP A 138 -12.27 2.15 10.72
C ASP A 138 -11.37 2.19 11.97
N ALA A 139 -10.25 1.47 11.96
CA ALA A 139 -9.28 1.48 13.05
C ALA A 139 -8.67 2.88 13.27
N ILE A 140 -8.34 3.60 12.19
CA ILE A 140 -7.86 4.99 12.28
C ILE A 140 -8.94 5.91 12.86
N ALA A 141 -10.18 5.78 12.38
CA ALA A 141 -11.29 6.59 12.87
C ALA A 141 -11.52 6.37 14.37
N GLU A 142 -11.45 5.13 14.83
CA GLU A 142 -11.62 4.79 16.24
C GLU A 142 -10.45 5.30 17.12
N ALA A 143 -9.20 5.11 16.67
CA ALA A 143 -8.02 5.61 17.38
C ALA A 143 -8.05 7.14 17.58
N ARG A 144 -8.60 7.89 16.62
CA ARG A 144 -8.79 9.35 16.72
C ARG A 144 -9.84 9.73 17.76
N LYS A 145 -10.96 9.01 17.84
CA LYS A 145 -12.00 9.26 18.86
C LYS A 145 -11.47 9.03 20.28
N MET A 146 -10.62 8.02 20.45
CA MET A 146 -10.02 7.68 21.75
C MET A 146 -8.89 8.62 22.18
N GLY A 147 -8.51 9.63 21.38
CA GLY A 147 -7.49 10.62 21.74
C GLY A 147 -6.05 10.08 21.77
N VAL A 148 -5.79 8.88 21.22
CA VAL A 148 -4.49 8.20 21.33
C VAL A 148 -3.40 8.82 20.44
N THR A 149 -3.76 9.72 19.52
CA THR A 149 -2.81 10.33 18.58
C THR A 149 -2.03 11.55 19.11
N SER A 150 -2.14 11.92 20.40
CA SER A 150 -1.35 13.04 20.97
C SER A 150 -0.14 12.64 21.84
N ARG A 151 0.13 11.34 22.06
CA ARG A 151 1.20 10.87 22.97
C ARG A 151 2.39 10.20 22.27
N ALA A 152 2.78 10.71 21.12
CA ALA A 152 4.11 10.45 20.55
C ALA A 152 4.66 11.78 20.02
N ALA A 153 5.00 12.67 20.95
CA ALA A 153 5.79 13.88 20.73
C ALA A 153 7.12 13.71 21.46
#